data_AF-A0A9X4P334-F1
#
_entry.id   AF-A0A9X4P334-F1
#
_cell.length_a   1.000
_cell.length_b   1.000
_cell.length_c   1.000
_cell.angle_alpha   90.00
_cell.angle_beta   90.00
_cell.angle_gamma   90.00
#
_symmetry.space_group_name_H-M   'P 1'
#
loop_
_entity.id
_entity.type
_entity.pdbx_description
1 polymer ?
#
loop_
_entity_poly.entity_id
_entity_poly.type
_entity_poly.pdbx_seq_one_letter_code
_entity_poly.pdbx_strand_id
1 'polypeptide(L)' 'MGQAIVVDNKPGANGVLGIDAVAKSPPDGYTILLTDRGSLTVNPSLYVKLPYDPVKDFSYIGIAT' A
#
# COMPACT_ATOMS: atom_id res chain seq x y z
N MET A 1 -11.40 10.14 -15.47
CA MET A 1 -12.08 9.41 -14.36
C MET A 1 -13.19 10.30 -13.84
N GLY A 2 -14.40 9.78 -13.70
CA GLY A 2 -15.57 10.51 -13.17
C GLY A 2 -16.28 9.76 -12.03
N GLN A 3 -15.62 8.72 -11.51
CA GLN A 3 -16.09 7.99 -10.33
C GLN A 3 -15.54 8.65 -9.07
N ALA A 4 -16.33 8.62 -8.00
CA ALA A 4 -15.91 9.11 -6.70
C ALA A 4 -14.77 8.24 -6.13
N ILE A 5 -13.82 8.89 -5.48
CA ILE A 5 -12.78 8.21 -4.69
C ILE A 5 -13.27 8.15 -3.26
N VAL A 6 -13.35 6.94 -2.70
CA VAL A 6 -13.69 6.73 -1.29
C VAL A 6 -12.40 6.46 -0.52
N VAL A 7 -12.18 7.23 0.55
CA VAL A 7 -11.02 7.04 1.42
C VAL A 7 -11.37 6.04 2.53
N ASP A 8 -10.59 4.97 2.63
CA ASP A 8 -10.69 3.98 3.70
C ASP A 8 -9.38 3.95 4.49
N ASN A 9 -9.40 4.53 5.69
CA ASN A 9 -8.21 4.61 6.55
C ASN A 9 -8.04 3.31 7.36
N LYS A 10 -6.96 2.56 7.08
CA LYS A 10 -6.57 1.35 7.82
C LYS A 10 -5.28 1.55 8.63
N PRO A 11 -5.33 2.16 9.82
CA PRO A 11 -4.15 2.38 10.66
C PRO A 11 -3.67 1.11 11.37
N GLY A 12 -2.39 1.10 11.74
CA GLY A 12 -1.79 0.03 12.57
C GLY A 12 -0.51 -0.55 11.98
N ALA A 13 0.33 -1.11 12.86
CA ALA A 13 1.61 -1.76 12.52
C ALA A 13 2.48 -0.94 11.55
N ASN A 14 2.59 0.37 11.76
CA ASN A 14 3.35 1.28 10.88
C ASN A 14 2.94 1.13 9.38
N GLY A 15 1.63 1.17 9.13
CA GLY A 15 1.05 1.09 7.79
C GLY A 15 0.91 -0.33 7.23
N VAL A 16 1.55 -1.34 7.83
CA VAL A 16 1.58 -2.72 7.30
C VAL A 16 0.18 -3.29 7.07
N LEU A 17 -0.80 -3.03 7.95
CA LEU A 17 -2.16 -3.56 7.79
C LEU A 17 -2.86 -3.01 6.54
N GLY A 18 -2.71 -1.70 6.27
CA GLY A 18 -3.27 -1.07 5.07
C GLY A 18 -2.58 -1.55 3.80
N ILE A 19 -1.25 -1.65 3.83
CA ILE A 19 -0.44 -2.11 2.69
C ILE A 19 -0.79 -3.56 2.34
N ASP A 20 -0.86 -4.45 3.33
CA ASP A 20 -1.23 -5.85 3.14
C ASP A 20 -2.64 -6.02 2.55
N ALA A 21 -3.59 -5.21 3.03
CA ALA A 21 -4.96 -5.24 2.51
C ALA A 21 -5.02 -4.86 1.03
N VAL A 22 -4.21 -3.90 0.57
CA VAL A 22 -4.14 -3.53 -0.84
C VAL A 22 -3.35 -4.56 -1.66
N ALA A 23 -2.22 -5.06 -1.15
CA ALA A 23 -1.42 -6.10 -1.83
C ALA A 23 -2.23 -7.35 -2.17
N LYS A 24 -3.20 -7.71 -1.32
CA LYS A 24 -4.09 -8.87 -1.48
C LYS A 24 -5.42 -8.56 -2.17
N SER A 25 -5.65 -7.30 -2.56
CA SER A 25 -6.87 -6.91 -3.26
C SER A 25 -6.86 -7.39 -4.73
N PRO A 26 -8.04 -7.53 -5.37
CA PRO A 26 -8.09 -7.81 -6.80
C PRO A 26 -7.33 -6.74 -7.60
N PRO A 27 -6.47 -7.12 -8.58
CA PRO A 27 -5.71 -6.17 -9.39
C PRO A 27 -6.57 -5.56 -10.50
N ASP A 28 -7.74 -5.02 -10.15
CA ASP A 28 -8.75 -4.46 -11.07
C ASP A 28 -8.73 -2.91 -11.14
N GLY A 29 -7.89 -2.28 -10.33
CA GLY A 29 -7.70 -0.82 -10.30
C GLY A 29 -8.68 -0.06 -9.40
N TYR A 30 -9.61 -0.73 -8.71
CA TYR A 30 -10.55 -0.08 -7.80
C TYR A 30 -10.03 0.06 -6.36
N THR A 31 -8.97 -0.67 -6.02
CA THR A 31 -8.28 -0.54 -4.72
C THR A 31 -6.87 0.01 -4.96
N ILE A 32 -6.57 1.17 -4.38
CA ILE A 32 -5.29 1.85 -4.58
C ILE A 32 -4.66 2.14 -3.21
N LEU A 33 -3.35 1.95 -3.11
CA LEU A 33 -2.57 2.28 -1.93
C LEU A 33 -2.06 3.72 -2.02
N LEU A 34 -2.43 4.54 -1.05
CA LEU A 34 -1.72 5.78 -0.73
C LEU A 34 -0.92 5.56 0.55
N THR A 35 0.40 5.66 0.47
CA THR A 35 1.30 5.42 1.60
C THR A 35 2.53 6.32 1.53
N ASP A 36 3.29 6.39 2.61
CA ASP A 36 4.54 7.13 2.68
C ASP A 36 5.74 6.28 2.20
N ARG A 37 6.86 6.95 1.91
CA ARG A 37 8.08 6.26 1.46
C ARG A 37 8.65 5.32 2.51
N GLY A 38 8.55 5.67 3.79
CA GLY A 38 9.08 4.87 4.90
C GLY A 38 8.40 3.51 4.97
N SER A 39 7.09 3.48 4.80
CA SER A 39 6.32 2.24 4.75
C SER A 39 6.80 1.22 3.72
N LEU A 40 7.27 1.64 2.54
CA LEU A 40 7.73 0.73 1.48
C LEU A 40 9.24 0.48 1.47
N THR A 41 10.04 1.33 2.09
CA THR A 41 11.53 1.25 2.04
C THR A 41 12.16 0.90 3.38
N VAL A 42 11.59 1.38 4.48
CA VAL A 42 12.12 1.18 5.84
C VAL A 42 11.56 -0.11 6.44
N ASN A 43 10.26 -0.37 6.32
CA ASN A 43 9.66 -1.60 6.87
C ASN A 43 10.36 -2.90 6.42
N PRO A 44 10.75 -3.08 5.14
CA PRO A 44 11.49 -4.28 4.71
C PRO A 44 12.86 -4.44 5.38
N SER A 45 13.44 -3.34 5.87
CA SER A 45 14.72 -3.35 6.58
C SER A 45 14.54 -3.58 8.09
N LEU A 46 13.35 -3.30 8.64
CA LEU A 46 13.04 -3.42 10.07
C LEU A 46 12.39 -4.75 10.45
N TYR A 47 11.57 -5.31 9.56
CA TYR A 47 10.81 -6.52 9.83
C TYR A 47 11.37 -7.71 9.06
N VAL A 48 11.71 -8.77 9.79
CA VAL A 48 12.23 -10.03 9.21
C VAL A 48 11.25 -10.66 8.23
N LYS A 49 9.95 -10.49 8.48
CA LYS A 49 8.88 -11.02 7.64
C LYS A 49 7.75 -10.00 7.50
N LEU A 50 7.55 -9.52 6.29
CA LEU A 50 6.40 -8.73 5.91
C LEU A 50 5.36 -9.60 5.18
N PRO A 51 4.07 -9.23 5.26
CA PRO A 51 3.02 -9.95 4.54
C PRO A 51 2.85 -9.46 3.08
N TYR A 52 3.71 -8.53 2.63
CA TYR A 52 3.78 -8.01 1.26
C TYR A 52 5.24 -7.86 0.79
N ASP A 53 5.44 -7.84 -0.52
CA ASP A 53 6.67 -7.47 -1.21
C ASP A 53 6.49 -6.08 -1.87
N PRO A 54 7.24 -5.04 -1.45
CA PRO A 54 7.02 -3.68 -1.93
C PRO A 54 7.36 -3.48 -3.41
N VAL A 55 8.06 -4.42 -4.05
CA VAL A 55 8.45 -4.37 -5.46
C VAL A 55 7.53 -5.24 -6.32
N LYS A 56 7.15 -6.42 -5.84
CA LYS A 56 6.35 -7.37 -6.65
C LYS A 56 4.85 -7.16 -6.55
N ASP A 57 4.35 -6.68 -5.41
CA ASP A 57 2.91 -6.67 -5.14
C ASP A 57 2.22 -5.36 -5.60
N PHE A 58 2.98 -4.39 -6.10
CA PHE A 58 2.46 -3.07 -6.46
C PHE A 58 2.89 -2.60 -7.85
N SER A 59 1.94 -2.02 -8.59
CA SER A 59 2.22 -1.20 -9.77
C SER A 59 2.28 0.27 -9.36
N TYR A 60 3.40 0.93 -9.65
CA TYR A 60 3.60 2.34 -9.29
C TYR A 60 2.73 3.27 -10.15
N ILE A 61 1.97 4.16 -9.50
CA ILE A 61 1.11 5.16 -10.16
C ILE A 61 1.80 6.53 -10.18
N GLY A 62 2.34 6.96 -9.04
CA GLY A 62 2.91 8.29 -8.91
C GLY A 62 3.25 8.67 -7.47
N ILE A 63 3.73 9.90 -7.33
CA ILE A 63 4.04 10.53 -6.04
C ILE A 63 3.10 11.71 -5.84
N ALA A 64 2.56 11.86 -4.63
CA ALA A 64 1.87 13.06 -4.20
C ALA A 64 2.87 13.96 -3.46
N THR A 65 3.00 15.21 -3.90
CA THR A 65 3.85 16.25 -3.31
C THR A 65 3.03 17.26 -2.53
#